data_AF-A0AAN9MHG4-F1
#
_entry.id   AF-A0AAN9MHG4-F1
#
_cell.length_a   1.000
_cell.length_b   1.000
_cell.length_c   1.000
_cell.angle_alpha   90.00
_cell.angle_beta   90.00
_cell.angle_gamma   90.00
#
_symmetry.space_group_name_H-M   'P 1'
#
loop_
_entity.id
_entity.type
_entity.pdbx_description
1 polymer ?
#
loop_
_entity_poly.entity_id
_entity_poly.type
_entity_poly.pdbx_seq_one_letter_code
_entity_poly.pdbx_strand_id
1 'polypeptide(L)'
;MAAAYARLTVAALVLIALAPTFLQSSASASSVGKFVDETINSHKIVIFSKTYCPYCTRAKALFKELNQVPHVVELDEREDGSKIQEVLINIVGKRTVPQVFINGQHLGGSDDTAASYESGHLHKLIGIKAEGHDDL
;
A
#
# COMPACT_ATOMS: atom_id res chain seq x y z
N MET A 1 -0.37 22.96 -82.35
CA MET A 1 -0.94 21.60 -82.30
C MET A 1 -0.67 21.07 -80.90
N ALA A 2 -1.59 21.24 -79.96
CA ALA A 2 -2.73 20.36 -79.65
C ALA A 2 -2.39 19.41 -78.48
N ALA A 3 -3.28 19.40 -77.49
CA ALA A 3 -3.18 18.86 -76.14
C ALA A 3 -3.26 17.33 -76.04
N ALA A 4 -2.90 16.77 -74.87
CA ALA A 4 -3.66 15.70 -74.22
C ALA A 4 -3.21 15.49 -72.77
N TYR A 5 -4.18 15.58 -71.86
CA TYR A 5 -4.13 15.16 -70.46
C TYR A 5 -4.38 13.63 -70.33
N ALA A 6 -4.15 13.14 -69.10
CA ALA A 6 -4.84 12.04 -68.40
C ALA A 6 -4.04 10.70 -68.32
N ARG A 7 -4.04 9.89 -67.25
CA ARG A 7 -4.94 9.65 -66.10
C ARG A 7 -4.16 9.04 -64.89
N LEU A 8 -4.72 9.20 -63.67
CA LEU A 8 -4.83 8.27 -62.50
C LEU A 8 -4.05 6.92 -62.55
N THR A 9 -3.52 6.28 -61.51
CA THR A 9 -3.60 6.23 -60.02
C THR A 9 -2.32 5.45 -59.55
N VAL A 10 -1.87 5.40 -58.29
CA VAL A 10 -2.26 4.40 -57.26
C VAL A 10 -1.30 4.53 -56.05
N ALA A 11 -1.91 4.51 -54.86
CA ALA A 11 -1.46 4.04 -53.55
C ALA A 11 -0.18 4.59 -52.88
N ALA A 12 -0.44 5.17 -51.71
CA ALA A 12 0.48 5.30 -50.59
C ALA A 12 1.07 3.93 -50.17
N LEU A 13 2.36 3.90 -49.91
CA LEU A 13 3.00 2.86 -49.11
C LEU A 13 3.63 3.52 -47.89
N VAL A 14 2.83 3.54 -46.82
CA VAL A 14 3.27 3.76 -45.44
C VAL A 14 4.07 2.52 -45.05
N LEU A 15 5.39 2.62 -44.93
CA LEU A 15 6.19 1.64 -44.22
C LEU A 15 6.42 2.15 -42.80
N ILE A 16 5.60 1.57 -41.92
CA ILE A 16 5.59 1.72 -40.47
C ILE A 16 6.96 1.31 -39.93
N ALA A 17 7.70 2.24 -39.34
CA ALA A 17 8.85 1.92 -38.52
C ALA A 17 8.34 1.21 -37.24
N LEU A 18 8.56 -0.10 -37.15
CA LEU A 18 8.36 -0.89 -35.95
C LEU A 18 9.41 -0.49 -34.90
N ALA A 19 9.16 0.59 -34.16
CA ALA A 19 9.83 0.80 -32.89
C ALA A 19 9.23 -0.18 -31.87
N PRO A 20 10.03 -0.96 -31.12
CA PRO A 20 9.50 -1.75 -30.03
C PRO A 20 8.97 -0.77 -28.96
N THR A 21 7.66 -0.74 -28.77
CA THR A 21 6.99 0.00 -27.71
C THR A 21 7.29 -0.63 -26.35
N PHE A 22 8.49 -0.42 -25.83
CA PHE A 22 8.83 -0.67 -24.43
C PHE A 22 8.66 0.62 -23.63
N LEU A 23 7.41 1.03 -23.41
CA LEU A 23 7.07 2.19 -22.58
C LEU A 23 5.68 2.00 -21.94
N GLN A 24 5.53 1.03 -21.04
CA GLN A 24 4.35 1.02 -20.16
C GLN A 24 4.61 0.20 -18.88
N SER A 25 5.11 0.84 -17.82
CA SER A 25 5.12 0.21 -16.48
C SER A 25 5.10 1.23 -15.33
N SER A 26 5.67 2.42 -15.53
CA SER A 26 5.88 3.43 -14.46
C SER A 26 4.61 4.02 -13.84
N ALA A 27 3.52 4.17 -14.59
CA ALA A 27 2.32 4.86 -14.10
C ALA A 27 1.59 4.11 -12.96
N SER A 28 1.56 2.78 -12.99
CA SER A 28 0.86 1.99 -11.97
C SER A 28 1.65 1.84 -10.66
N ALA A 29 2.98 1.87 -10.72
CA ALA A 29 3.83 1.89 -9.53
C ALA A 29 3.67 3.22 -8.77
N SER A 30 3.53 4.34 -9.50
CA SER A 30 3.30 5.66 -8.88
C SER A 30 1.96 5.80 -8.18
N SER A 31 0.89 5.16 -8.67
CA SER A 31 -0.44 5.26 -8.04
C SER A 31 -0.56 4.42 -6.78
N VAL A 32 0.01 3.21 -6.77
CA VAL A 32 -0.01 2.33 -5.59
C VAL A 32 0.87 2.90 -4.48
N GLY A 33 2.06 3.40 -4.82
CA GLY A 33 2.93 4.08 -3.85
C GLY A 33 2.22 5.25 -3.16
N LYS A 34 1.59 6.13 -3.97
CA LYS A 34 0.80 7.26 -3.46
C LYS A 34 -0.35 6.80 -2.54
N PHE A 35 -1.06 5.74 -2.91
CA PHE A 35 -2.11 5.18 -2.05
C PHE A 35 -1.56 4.74 -0.69
N VAL A 36 -0.41 4.04 -0.65
CA VAL A 36 0.22 3.59 0.60
C VAL A 36 0.62 4.78 1.46
N ASP A 37 1.33 5.76 0.87
CA ASP A 37 1.77 6.97 1.56
C ASP A 37 0.58 7.77 2.11
N GLU A 38 -0.45 8.01 1.30
CA GLU A 38 -1.66 8.71 1.73
C GLU A 38 -2.39 7.95 2.85
N THR A 39 -2.51 6.61 2.74
CA THR A 39 -3.15 5.79 3.77
C THR A 39 -2.41 5.91 5.10
N ILE A 40 -1.08 5.78 5.09
CA ILE A 40 -0.21 5.86 6.28
C ILE A 40 -0.33 7.24 6.95
N ASN A 41 -0.40 8.32 6.17
CA ASN A 41 -0.37 9.68 6.69
C ASN A 41 -1.75 10.27 7.02
N SER A 42 -2.84 9.73 6.48
CA SER A 42 -4.21 10.23 6.71
C SER A 42 -4.92 9.62 7.92
N HIS A 43 -4.38 8.53 8.48
CA HIS A 43 -4.99 7.83 9.61
C HIS A 43 -4.01 7.73 10.78
N LYS A 44 -4.55 7.90 12.00
CA LYS A 44 -3.80 7.75 13.25
C LYS A 44 -3.20 6.35 13.41
N ILE A 45 -3.96 5.32 13.01
CA ILE A 45 -3.58 3.91 13.13
C ILE A 45 -3.90 3.22 11.81
N VAL A 46 -2.91 2.60 11.18
CA VAL A 46 -3.07 1.83 9.94
C VAL A 46 -2.56 0.42 10.15
N ILE A 47 -3.30 -0.56 9.65
CA ILE A 47 -2.88 -1.96 9.62
C ILE A 47 -3.03 -2.49 8.19
N PHE A 48 -1.91 -2.72 7.51
CA PHE A 48 -1.91 -3.53 6.30
C PHE A 48 -1.96 -5.01 6.72
N SER A 49 -2.99 -5.71 6.24
CA SER A 49 -3.46 -6.97 6.80
C SER A 49 -3.77 -7.99 5.70
N LYS A 50 -4.05 -9.23 6.09
CA LYS A 50 -4.83 -10.17 5.28
C LYS A 50 -5.91 -10.84 6.12
N THR A 51 -7.07 -11.09 5.53
CA THR A 51 -8.27 -11.58 6.26
C THR A 51 -8.02 -12.93 6.95
N TYR A 52 -7.27 -13.82 6.30
CA TYR A 52 -6.95 -15.16 6.80
C TYR A 52 -5.77 -15.20 7.80
N CYS A 53 -5.10 -14.07 8.07
CA CYS A 53 -3.86 -14.07 8.83
C CYS A 53 -4.12 -14.00 10.36
N PRO A 54 -3.74 -15.02 11.15
CA PRO A 54 -3.97 -15.02 12.60
C PRO A 54 -3.19 -13.92 13.32
N TYR A 55 -1.99 -13.57 12.83
CA TYR A 55 -1.19 -12.47 13.38
C TYR A 55 -1.85 -11.10 13.15
N CYS A 56 -2.58 -10.93 12.04
CA CYS A 56 -3.36 -9.72 11.79
C CYS A 56 -4.53 -9.63 12.77
N THR A 57 -5.24 -10.74 13.00
CA THR A 57 -6.31 -10.81 14.00
C THR A 57 -5.81 -10.44 15.38
N ARG A 58 -4.65 -10.97 15.80
CA ARG A 58 -4.02 -10.65 17.08
C ARG A 58 -3.71 -9.15 17.20
N ALA A 59 -3.07 -8.54 16.19
CA ALA A 59 -2.77 -7.10 16.21
C ALA A 59 -4.04 -6.24 16.29
N LYS A 60 -5.09 -6.56 15.51
CA LYS A 60 -6.38 -5.86 15.56
C LYS A 60 -7.05 -5.96 16.92
N ALA A 61 -6.95 -7.12 17.57
CA ALA A 61 -7.52 -7.34 18.90
C ALA A 61 -6.91 -6.41 19.95
N LEU A 62 -5.59 -6.18 19.92
CA LEU A 62 -4.93 -5.24 20.84
C LEU A 62 -5.48 -3.82 20.71
N PHE A 63 -5.68 -3.32 19.47
CA PHE A 63 -6.30 -2.00 19.29
C PHE A 63 -7.76 -1.97 19.74
N LYS A 64 -8.49 -3.06 19.56
CA LYS A 64 -9.86 -3.21 20.06
C LYS A 64 -9.90 -3.15 21.59
N GLU A 65 -8.97 -3.78 22.30
CA GLU A 65 -8.83 -3.68 23.76
C GLU A 65 -8.62 -2.24 24.22
N LEU A 66 -7.90 -1.43 23.42
CA LEU A 66 -7.68 0.00 23.68
C LEU A 66 -8.83 0.91 23.21
N ASN A 67 -9.98 0.32 22.83
CA ASN A 67 -11.12 1.03 22.24
C ASN A 67 -10.73 1.92 21.04
N GLN A 68 -9.71 1.51 20.29
CA GLN A 68 -9.28 2.20 19.07
C GLN A 68 -9.78 1.44 17.84
N VAL A 69 -10.11 2.18 16.80
CA VAL A 69 -10.53 1.63 15.50
C VAL A 69 -9.46 1.95 14.46
N PRO A 70 -8.61 0.97 14.11
CA PRO A 70 -7.62 1.14 13.04
C PRO A 70 -8.26 1.29 11.66
N HIS A 71 -7.59 2.01 10.77
CA HIS A 71 -7.82 1.87 9.34
C HIS A 71 -7.12 0.59 8.85
N VAL A 72 -7.89 -0.37 8.35
CA VAL A 72 -7.38 -1.68 7.94
C VAL A 72 -7.44 -1.78 6.42
N VAL A 73 -6.31 -2.17 5.81
CA VAL A 73 -6.24 -2.50 4.38
C VAL A 73 -6.02 -4.00 4.24
N GLU A 74 -7.05 -4.74 3.86
CA GLU A 74 -6.97 -6.18 3.60
C GLU A 74 -6.39 -6.41 2.19
N LEU A 75 -5.12 -6.81 2.14
CA LEU A 75 -4.39 -6.93 0.87
C LEU A 75 -4.92 -8.09 0.01
N ASP A 76 -5.47 -9.13 0.61
CA ASP A 76 -6.05 -10.27 -0.11
C ASP A 76 -7.42 -10.00 -0.73
N GLU A 77 -8.08 -8.91 -0.34
CA GLU A 77 -9.36 -8.47 -0.91
C GLU A 77 -9.20 -7.39 -2.00
N ARG A 78 -7.95 -7.06 -2.36
CA ARG A 78 -7.62 -6.02 -3.34
C ARG A 78 -6.89 -6.59 -4.54
N GLU A 79 -7.31 -6.17 -5.75
CA GLU A 79 -6.63 -6.53 -6.99
C GLU A 79 -5.15 -6.07 -7.02
N ASP A 80 -4.86 -4.93 -6.41
CA ASP A 80 -3.51 -4.35 -6.32
C ASP A 80 -2.76 -4.73 -5.03
N GLY A 81 -3.30 -5.64 -4.21
CA GLY A 81 -2.75 -5.98 -2.91
C GLY A 81 -1.32 -6.51 -2.94
N SER A 82 -0.94 -7.27 -3.99
CA SER A 82 0.44 -7.72 -4.19
C SER A 82 1.41 -6.56 -4.45
N LYS A 83 0.98 -5.56 -5.23
CA LYS A 83 1.76 -4.35 -5.51
C LYS A 83 1.89 -3.47 -4.25
N ILE A 84 0.82 -3.35 -3.47
CA ILE A 84 0.88 -2.69 -2.15
C ILE A 84 1.90 -3.40 -1.26
N GLN A 85 1.88 -4.73 -1.24
CA GLN A 85 2.83 -5.53 -0.46
C GLN A 85 4.28 -5.30 -0.92
N GLU A 86 4.53 -5.11 -2.21
CA GLU A 86 5.85 -4.73 -2.75
C GLU A 86 6.27 -3.32 -2.33
N VAL A 87 5.38 -2.35 -2.37
CA VAL A 87 5.64 -0.99 -1.85
C VAL A 87 5.99 -1.05 -0.37
N LEU A 88 5.24 -1.81 0.44
CA LEU A 88 5.54 -1.98 1.87
C LEU A 88 6.92 -2.57 2.09
N ILE A 89 7.35 -3.57 1.30
CA ILE A 89 8.71 -4.11 1.39
C ILE A 89 9.76 -3.01 1.17
N ASN A 90 9.54 -2.12 0.21
CA ASN A 90 10.47 -1.02 -0.06
C ASN A 90 10.53 0.02 1.08
N ILE A 91 9.41 0.21 1.79
CA ILE A 91 9.32 1.17 2.91
C ILE A 91 9.89 0.58 4.20
N VAL A 92 9.55 -0.67 4.55
CA VAL A 92 9.83 -1.25 5.88
C VAL A 92 10.78 -2.44 5.85
N GLY A 93 11.19 -2.90 4.68
CA GLY A 93 12.10 -4.05 4.52
C GLY A 93 11.50 -5.42 4.85
N LYS A 94 10.21 -5.50 5.18
CA LYS A 94 9.52 -6.76 5.54
C LYS A 94 8.33 -7.02 4.61
N ARG A 95 8.21 -8.28 4.16
CA ARG A 95 7.09 -8.74 3.30
C ARG A 95 5.88 -9.21 4.10
N THR A 96 6.04 -9.57 5.36
CA THR A 96 4.98 -10.20 6.15
C THR A 96 3.85 -9.24 6.48
N VAL A 97 2.68 -9.77 6.79
CA VAL A 97 1.58 -9.02 7.43
C VAL A 97 1.41 -9.52 8.87
N PRO A 98 0.90 -8.71 9.80
CA PRO A 98 0.52 -7.30 9.62
C PRO A 98 1.72 -6.37 9.47
N GLN A 99 1.52 -5.20 8.85
CA GLN A 99 2.41 -4.04 8.98
C GLN A 99 1.60 -2.90 9.61
N VAL A 100 2.01 -2.48 10.80
CA VAL A 100 1.28 -1.52 11.65
C VAL A 100 2.00 -0.18 11.63
N PHE A 101 1.25 0.89 11.44
CA PHE A 101 1.72 2.27 11.49
C PHE A 101 0.90 3.08 12.49
N ILE A 102 1.56 3.96 13.24
CA ILE A 102 0.94 4.88 14.20
C ILE A 102 1.44 6.30 13.90
N ASN A 103 0.53 7.23 13.65
CA ASN A 103 0.84 8.62 13.28
C ASN A 103 1.89 8.72 12.15
N GLY A 104 1.73 7.91 11.10
CA GLY A 104 2.66 7.84 9.97
C GLY A 104 3.97 7.08 10.22
N GLN A 105 4.26 6.68 11.46
CA GLN A 105 5.49 5.96 11.80
C GLN A 105 5.27 4.44 11.83
N HIS A 106 6.23 3.68 11.29
CA HIS A 106 6.17 2.22 11.30
C HIS A 106 6.44 1.68 12.71
N LEU A 107 5.47 0.94 13.26
CA LEU A 107 5.62 0.26 14.55
C LEU A 107 6.25 -1.13 14.38
N GLY A 108 5.86 -1.86 13.34
CA GLY A 108 6.31 -3.22 13.08
C GLY A 108 5.18 -4.18 12.71
N GLY A 109 5.39 -5.45 13.03
CA GLY A 109 4.40 -6.52 12.86
C GLY A 109 3.62 -6.81 14.13
N SER A 110 3.04 -8.02 14.20
CA SER A 110 2.19 -8.39 15.32
C SER A 110 2.95 -8.53 16.65
N ASP A 111 4.17 -9.09 16.64
CA ASP A 111 4.99 -9.22 17.85
C ASP A 111 5.46 -7.85 18.34
N ASP A 112 5.89 -6.98 17.43
CA ASP A 112 6.28 -5.60 17.75
C ASP A 112 5.11 -4.83 18.39
N THR A 113 3.89 -5.05 17.87
CA THR A 113 2.67 -4.42 18.39
C THR A 113 2.31 -4.96 19.79
N ALA A 114 2.43 -6.27 20.00
CA ALA A 114 2.19 -6.88 21.31
C ALA A 114 3.20 -6.39 22.35
N ALA A 115 4.50 -6.38 22.03
CA ALA A 115 5.54 -5.88 22.93
C ALA A 115 5.33 -4.38 23.25
N SER A 116 4.92 -3.58 22.27
CA SER A 116 4.59 -2.16 22.47
C SER A 116 3.35 -1.99 23.36
N TYR A 117 2.35 -2.86 23.24
CA TYR A 117 1.17 -2.86 24.09
C TYR A 117 1.54 -3.17 25.54
N GLU A 118 2.24 -4.29 25.77
CA GLU A 118 2.66 -4.79 27.08
C GLU A 118 3.55 -3.78 27.83
N SER A 119 4.48 -3.13 27.12
CA SER A 119 5.36 -2.11 27.70
C SER A 119 4.67 -0.76 27.98
N GLY A 120 3.39 -0.60 27.61
CA GLY A 120 2.68 0.67 27.66
C GLY A 120 3.15 1.69 26.63
N HIS A 121 4.13 1.36 25.77
CA HIS A 121 4.61 2.25 24.72
C HIS A 121 3.50 2.58 23.70
N LEU A 122 2.67 1.59 23.36
CA LEU A 122 1.57 1.77 22.41
C LEU A 122 0.57 2.80 22.91
N HIS A 123 0.24 2.77 24.21
CA HIS A 123 -0.65 3.73 24.86
C HIS A 123 -0.14 5.17 24.71
N LYS A 124 1.17 5.37 24.91
CA LYS A 124 1.83 6.67 24.72
C LYS A 124 1.75 7.14 23.27
N LEU A 125 2.03 6.25 22.30
CA LEU A 125 1.97 6.59 20.87
C LEU A 125 0.56 7.02 20.41
N ILE A 126 -0.49 6.40 20.95
CA ILE A 126 -1.87 6.74 20.62
C ILE A 126 -2.48 7.78 21.58
N GLY A 127 -1.74 8.30 22.55
CA GLY A 127 -2.19 9.37 23.44
C GLY A 127 -3.31 8.96 24.41
N ILE A 128 -3.31 7.72 24.89
CA ILE A 128 -4.22 7.27 25.96
C ILE A 128 -3.41 6.98 27.24
N LYS A 129 -4.07 7.10 28.40
CA LYS A 129 -3.45 6.64 29.66
C LYS A 129 -3.38 5.11 29.63
N ALA A 130 -2.26 4.55 30.06
CA ALA A 130 -2.21 3.13 30.37
C ALA A 130 -3.12 2.90 31.59
N GLU A 131 -4.20 2.15 31.41
CA GLU A 131 -5.06 1.75 32.53
C GLU A 131 -4.30 0.67 33.31
N GLY A 132 -3.74 1.02 34.48
CA GLY A 132 -3.32 0.07 35.52
C GLY A 132 -1.95 -0.60 35.36
N HIS A 133 -0.90 0.07 35.85
CA HIS A 133 0.11 -0.59 36.69
C HIS A 133 0.51 0.38 37.80
N ASP A 134 -0.50 0.82 38.55
CA ASP A 134 -0.28 1.48 39.84
C ASP A 134 0.18 0.39 40.82
N ASP A 135 1.46 0.42 41.15
CA ASP A 135 2.13 -0.09 42.35
C ASP A 135 1.82 -1.54 42.81
N LEU A 136 2.76 -2.46 42.53
CA LEU A 136 3.18 -3.52 43.47
C LEU A 136 4.71 -3.65 43.47
#